data_AF-A0A212DFT0-F1
#
_entry.id   AF-A0A212DFT0-F1
#
_cell.length_a   1.000
_cell.length_b   1.000
_cell.length_c   1.000
_cell.angle_alpha   90.00
_cell.angle_beta   90.00
_cell.angle_gamma   90.00
#
_symmetry.space_group_name_H-M   'P 1'
#
loop_
_entity.id
_entity.type
_entity.pdbx_description
1 polymer ?
#
loop_
_entity_poly.entity_id
_entity_poly.type
_entity_poly.pdbx_seq_one_letter_code
_entity_poly.pdbx_strand_id
1 'polypeptide(L)'
;MPPVLQRLQQATKMSRRKILLLVLGCSTLSLLIHQGAQLSWYPKLFPLSCPPLQDSPPRPKHMTVAFLKTHKTAGTTVQNILFRFAERHNLTVALPHPSCEHQFCYPRNFSAHFVHPATRPPHVLASHLRFDRAELQRLMPPGTVYVTILREPAAMFESLFSYYNQYCPAFRRVPNASLEAFLRAPEAYYRAGEHFAMFAHNTLAYDLGGDNERSPRDDAAYLAGLIRQVEEVFSLVMIAEYFDESLVLLRRLLAWDLDD
;
A
#
# COMPACT_ATOMS: atom_id res chain seq x y z
N MET A 1 11.95 -21.93 58.31
CA MET A 1 12.23 -21.13 57.09
C MET A 1 11.89 -21.98 55.87
N PRO A 2 11.08 -21.49 54.91
CA PRO A 2 10.56 -22.33 53.83
C PRO A 2 11.64 -22.63 52.76
N PRO A 3 11.64 -23.82 52.14
CA PRO A 3 12.67 -24.32 51.20
C PRO A 3 12.76 -23.53 49.88
N VAL A 4 11.90 -22.52 49.68
CA VAL A 4 11.85 -21.67 48.49
C VAL A 4 12.95 -20.61 48.49
N LEU A 5 13.33 -20.07 49.66
CA LEU A 5 14.40 -19.07 49.76
C LEU A 5 15.79 -19.65 49.47
N GLN A 6 16.00 -20.94 49.74
CA GLN A 6 17.27 -21.63 49.41
C GLN A 6 17.46 -21.82 47.90
N ARG A 7 16.39 -22.04 47.14
CA ARG A 7 16.45 -22.15 45.67
C ARG A 7 16.74 -20.81 44.99
N LEU A 8 16.24 -19.70 45.53
CA LEU A 8 16.51 -18.35 45.02
C LEU A 8 17.96 -17.90 45.30
N GLN A 9 18.57 -18.33 46.40
CA GLN A 9 19.99 -18.06 46.69
C GLN A 9 20.97 -18.91 45.88
N GLN A 10 20.56 -20.07 45.35
CA GLN A 10 21.40 -20.86 44.44
C GLN A 10 21.38 -20.31 42.99
N ALA A 11 20.30 -19.65 42.57
CA ALA A 11 20.18 -19.05 41.24
C ALA A 11 21.10 -17.83 41.03
N THR A 12 21.46 -17.11 42.11
CA THR A 12 22.31 -15.91 42.07
C THR A 12 23.82 -16.22 42.08
N LYS A 13 24.22 -17.49 42.09
CA LYS A 13 25.63 -17.94 42.06
C LYS A 13 26.01 -18.65 40.76
N MET A 14 25.33 -18.34 39.66
CA MET A 14 25.74 -18.81 38.34
C MET A 14 26.93 -18.00 37.83
N SER A 15 28.10 -18.63 37.77
CA SER A 15 29.30 -18.07 37.14
C SER A 15 29.00 -17.61 35.71
N ARG A 16 29.59 -16.49 35.28
CA ARG A 16 29.44 -15.92 33.91
C ARG A 16 29.66 -16.98 32.81
N ARG A 17 30.51 -17.99 33.06
CA ARG A 17 30.71 -19.12 32.13
C ARG A 17 29.44 -19.97 31.95
N LYS A 18 28.68 -20.23 33.01
CA LYS A 18 27.43 -21.00 32.96
C LYS A 18 26.33 -20.22 32.23
N ILE A 19 26.25 -18.91 32.45
CA ILE A 19 25.33 -18.03 31.71
C ILE A 19 25.67 -18.03 30.22
N LEU A 20 26.96 -17.88 29.88
CA LEU A 20 27.41 -17.89 28.49
C LEU A 20 27.09 -19.20 27.77
N LEU A 21 27.32 -20.35 28.44
CA LEU A 21 27.00 -21.67 27.88
C LEU A 21 25.49 -21.86 27.67
N LEU A 22 24.67 -21.33 28.59
CA LEU A 22 23.22 -21.42 28.49
C LEU A 22 22.68 -20.55 27.35
N VAL A 23 23.23 -19.34 27.19
CA VAL A 23 22.93 -18.46 26.04
C VAL A 23 23.37 -19.12 24.73
N LEU A 24 24.59 -19.66 24.64
CA LEU A 24 25.06 -20.37 23.45
C LEU A 24 24.16 -21.57 23.12
N GLY A 25 23.80 -22.36 24.13
CA GLY A 25 22.90 -23.50 23.97
C GLY A 25 21.54 -23.08 23.42
N CYS A 26 20.91 -22.06 24.00
CA CYS A 26 19.64 -21.51 23.53
C CYS A 26 19.74 -20.96 22.09
N SER A 27 20.82 -20.25 21.75
CA SER A 27 21.03 -19.73 20.40
C SER A 27 21.21 -20.85 19.36
N THR A 28 21.97 -21.90 19.69
CA THR A 28 22.15 -23.05 18.79
C THR A 28 20.86 -23.85 18.61
N LEU A 29 20.07 -24.03 19.66
CA LEU A 29 18.77 -24.69 19.58
C LEU A 29 17.79 -23.88 18.74
N SER A 30 17.77 -22.55 18.91
CA SER A 30 16.92 -21.66 18.11
C SER A 30 17.32 -21.66 16.63
N LEU A 31 18.63 -21.76 16.33
CA LEU A 31 19.13 -21.89 14.95
C LEU A 31 18.75 -23.24 14.34
N LEU A 32 18.84 -24.34 15.11
CA LEU A 32 18.42 -25.67 14.68
C LEU A 32 16.90 -25.78 14.47
N ILE A 33 16.10 -25.07 15.27
CA ILE A 33 14.64 -25.00 15.06
C ILE A 33 14.34 -24.17 13.80
N HIS A 34 15.04 -23.06 13.56
CA HIS A 34 14.86 -22.27 12.34
C HIS A 34 15.35 -23.00 11.07
N GLN A 35 16.44 -23.75 11.14
CA GLN A 35 16.93 -24.59 10.04
C GLN A 35 16.09 -25.86 9.88
N GLY A 36 15.57 -26.44 10.97
CA GLY A 36 14.68 -27.59 10.95
C GLY A 36 13.26 -27.26 10.48
N ALA A 37 12.79 -26.02 10.65
CA ALA A 37 11.54 -25.52 10.09
C ALA A 37 11.59 -25.32 8.55
N GLN A 38 12.76 -25.49 7.93
CA GLN A 38 12.90 -25.62 6.47
C GLN A 38 12.66 -27.06 5.98
N LEU A 39 12.48 -28.05 6.87
CA LEU A 39 11.87 -29.33 6.49
C LEU A 39 10.35 -29.13 6.44
N SER A 40 9.87 -28.95 5.21
CA SER A 40 8.47 -28.78 4.81
C SER A 40 7.49 -29.68 5.58
N TRP A 41 6.78 -29.09 6.54
CA TRP A 41 5.60 -29.64 7.20
C TRP A 41 4.32 -28.92 6.73
N TYR A 42 4.29 -28.45 5.48
CA TYR A 42 3.02 -28.11 4.84
C TYR A 42 2.42 -29.40 4.27
N PRO A 43 1.25 -29.86 4.73
CA PRO A 43 0.53 -30.91 4.00
C PRO A 43 0.33 -30.42 2.56
N LYS A 44 0.74 -31.24 1.59
CA LYS A 44 0.50 -31.03 0.16
C LYS A 44 -1.01 -31.03 -0.10
N LEU A 45 -1.66 -29.91 0.19
CA LEU A 45 -3.10 -29.74 0.09
C LEU A 45 -3.52 -29.15 -1.26
N PHE A 46 -2.87 -29.55 -2.36
CA PHE A 46 -3.40 -29.35 -3.71
C PHE A 46 -2.88 -30.46 -4.63
N PRO A 47 -3.74 -31.33 -5.19
CA PRO A 47 -3.39 -32.06 -6.39
C PRO A 47 -3.19 -31.01 -7.50
N LEU A 48 -1.95 -30.82 -7.93
CA LEU A 48 -1.62 -30.07 -9.15
C LEU A 48 -2.07 -30.87 -10.36
N SER A 49 -3.37 -30.78 -10.65
CA SER A 49 -3.91 -31.10 -11.97
C SER A 49 -4.62 -29.85 -12.49
N CYS A 50 -3.89 -28.74 -12.60
CA CYS A 50 -4.31 -27.71 -13.53
C CYS A 50 -4.20 -28.32 -14.94
N PRO A 51 -5.28 -28.30 -15.75
CA PRO A 51 -5.14 -28.55 -17.18
C PRO A 51 -4.03 -27.65 -17.71
N PRO A 52 -3.17 -28.12 -18.65
CA PRO A 52 -2.23 -27.23 -19.31
C PRO A 52 -3.02 -26.04 -19.84
N LEU A 53 -2.66 -24.84 -19.38
CA LEU A 53 -3.23 -23.61 -19.90
C LEU A 53 -2.99 -23.67 -21.40
N GLN A 54 -4.08 -23.65 -22.18
CA GLN A 54 -4.00 -23.50 -23.63
C GLN A 54 -3.12 -22.28 -23.89
N ASP A 55 -1.94 -22.50 -24.47
CA ASP A 55 -1.02 -21.45 -24.87
C ASP A 55 -1.70 -20.62 -25.95
N SER A 56 -2.43 -19.60 -25.51
CA SER A 56 -2.77 -18.47 -26.36
C SER A 56 -1.46 -17.92 -26.92
N PRO A 57 -1.41 -17.48 -28.20
CA PRO A 57 -0.21 -16.86 -28.73
C PRO A 57 0.26 -15.74 -27.79
N PRO A 58 1.59 -15.62 -27.55
CA PRO A 58 2.11 -14.69 -26.55
C PRO A 58 1.68 -13.27 -26.92
N ARG A 59 0.82 -12.68 -26.08
CA ARG A 59 0.46 -11.27 -26.20
C ARG A 59 1.69 -10.43 -25.84
N PRO A 60 1.99 -9.35 -26.56
CA PRO A 60 3.09 -8.47 -26.20
C PRO A 60 2.87 -7.90 -24.79
N LYS A 61 3.92 -7.87 -23.97
CA LYS A 61 3.87 -7.31 -22.61
C LYS A 61 3.50 -5.83 -22.67
N HIS A 62 2.63 -5.39 -21.77
CA HIS A 62 2.37 -3.97 -21.59
C HIS A 62 3.55 -3.34 -20.85
N MET A 63 4.24 -2.41 -21.52
CA MET A 63 5.42 -1.74 -20.98
C MET A 63 5.10 -0.39 -20.33
N THR A 64 3.87 0.12 -20.51
CA THR A 64 3.45 1.41 -19.95
C THR A 64 2.26 1.26 -19.00
N VAL A 65 2.46 1.67 -17.75
CA VAL A 65 1.49 1.50 -16.67
C VAL A 65 1.39 2.77 -15.83
N ALA A 66 0.18 3.26 -15.62
CA ALA A 66 -0.12 4.32 -14.68
C ALA A 66 -0.89 3.75 -13.50
N PHE A 67 -0.18 3.49 -12.41
CA PHE A 67 -0.74 3.05 -11.15
C PHE A 67 -0.98 4.24 -10.21
N LEU A 68 -2.25 4.59 -10.02
CA LEU A 68 -2.65 5.53 -8.98
C LEU A 68 -2.53 4.85 -7.63
N LYS A 69 -1.46 5.18 -6.89
CA LYS A 69 -1.26 4.68 -5.54
C LYS A 69 -2.11 5.49 -4.56
N THR A 70 -3.22 4.93 -4.09
CA THR A 70 -4.04 5.52 -3.01
C THR A 70 -3.41 5.28 -1.63
N HIS A 71 -3.79 6.08 -0.64
CA HIS A 71 -3.20 6.03 0.69
C HIS A 71 -3.68 4.82 1.51
N LYS A 72 -2.74 4.09 2.12
CA LYS A 72 -2.97 2.99 3.09
C LYS A 72 -3.74 1.78 2.55
N THR A 73 -3.62 1.53 1.25
CA THR A 73 -4.30 0.47 0.48
C THR A 73 -3.35 -0.63 -0.01
N ALA A 74 -2.24 -0.89 0.69
CA ALA A 74 -1.17 -1.80 0.26
C ALA A 74 -0.45 -1.39 -1.05
N GLY A 75 -0.67 -0.18 -1.56
CA GLY A 75 -0.06 0.29 -2.80
C GLY A 75 1.47 0.37 -2.80
N THR A 76 2.15 0.38 -1.65
CA THR A 76 3.63 0.32 -1.61
C THR A 76 4.14 -1.02 -2.14
N THR A 77 3.43 -2.12 -1.90
CA THR A 77 3.80 -3.43 -2.43
C THR A 77 3.68 -3.44 -3.95
N VAL A 78 2.56 -2.96 -4.49
CA VAL A 78 2.35 -2.84 -5.96
C VAL A 78 3.38 -1.91 -6.59
N GLN A 79 3.66 -0.75 -5.97
CA GLN A 79 4.68 0.18 -6.42
C GLN A 79 6.05 -0.49 -6.60
N ASN A 80 6.46 -1.33 -5.64
CA ASN A 80 7.75 -2.02 -5.73
C ASN A 80 7.78 -3.06 -6.85
N ILE A 81 6.67 -3.78 -7.09
CA ILE A 81 6.55 -4.70 -8.23
C ILE A 81 6.74 -3.91 -9.54
N LEU A 82 6.01 -2.80 -9.71
CA LEU A 82 6.09 -1.97 -10.91
C LEU A 82 7.48 -1.33 -11.11
N PHE A 83 8.16 -0.92 -10.03
CA PHE A 83 9.51 -0.37 -10.11
C PHE A 83 10.56 -1.42 -10.47
N ARG A 84 10.45 -2.65 -9.95
CA ARG A 84 11.33 -3.75 -10.32
C ARG A 84 11.14 -4.18 -11.77
N PHE A 85 9.89 -4.23 -12.22
CA PHE A 85 9.60 -4.42 -13.64
C PHE A 85 10.24 -3.32 -14.49
N ALA A 86 10.07 -2.06 -14.08
CA ALA A 86 10.67 -0.93 -14.80
C ALA A 86 12.21 -1.02 -14.87
N GLU A 87 12.86 -1.34 -13.76
CA GLU A 87 14.30 -1.56 -13.71
C GLU A 87 14.75 -2.71 -14.63
N ARG A 88 14.10 -3.87 -14.54
CA ARG A 88 14.42 -5.06 -15.34
C ARG A 88 14.31 -4.81 -16.85
N HIS A 89 13.37 -3.96 -17.25
CA HIS A 89 13.07 -3.68 -18.66
C HIS A 89 13.58 -2.32 -19.13
N ASN A 90 14.46 -1.67 -18.37
CA ASN A 90 15.03 -0.35 -18.67
C ASN A 90 13.97 0.73 -18.99
N LEU A 91 12.88 0.74 -18.23
CA LEU A 91 11.78 1.68 -18.39
C LEU A 91 11.94 2.91 -17.49
N THR A 92 11.67 4.09 -18.05
CA THR A 92 11.60 5.34 -17.30
C THR A 92 10.43 5.36 -16.31
N VAL A 93 10.72 5.50 -15.02
CA VAL A 93 9.73 5.76 -13.97
C VAL A 93 9.52 7.26 -13.80
N ALA A 94 8.27 7.69 -13.66
CA ALA A 94 7.91 9.06 -13.33
C ALA A 94 8.46 9.42 -11.92
N LEU A 95 9.37 10.39 -11.86
CA LEU A 95 9.89 10.90 -10.60
C LEU A 95 9.32 12.30 -10.33
N PRO A 96 9.05 12.66 -9.07
CA PRO A 96 8.56 13.99 -8.75
C PRO A 96 9.64 15.05 -8.98
N HIS A 97 9.19 16.25 -9.35
CA HIS A 97 10.03 17.44 -9.37
C HIS A 97 10.61 17.69 -7.96
N PRO A 98 11.85 18.19 -7.80
CA PRO A 98 12.47 18.34 -6.48
C PRO A 98 11.68 19.22 -5.50
N SER A 99 10.87 20.14 -6.01
CA SER A 99 9.97 20.99 -5.23
C SER A 99 8.64 20.33 -4.83
N CYS A 100 8.42 19.06 -5.19
CA CYS A 100 7.14 18.36 -5.07
C CYS A 100 7.15 17.17 -4.12
N GLU A 101 8.18 17.07 -3.27
CA GLU A 101 8.40 15.94 -2.37
C GLU A 101 8.28 14.59 -3.10
N HIS A 102 7.88 13.53 -2.42
CA HIS A 102 7.79 12.17 -2.98
C HIS A 102 6.39 11.85 -3.57
N GLN A 103 5.45 12.80 -3.54
CA GLN A 103 4.02 12.59 -3.85
C GLN A 103 3.49 13.56 -4.92
N PHE A 104 4.34 14.03 -5.83
CA PHE A 104 3.95 14.92 -6.91
C PHE A 104 3.14 16.13 -6.44
N CYS A 105 3.61 16.82 -5.39
CA CYS A 105 2.95 18.02 -4.86
C CYS A 105 1.52 17.77 -4.32
N TYR A 106 1.19 16.55 -3.91
CA TYR A 106 -0.01 16.26 -3.12
C TYR A 106 -0.09 17.22 -1.92
N PRO A 107 -1.26 17.81 -1.61
CA PRO A 107 -2.60 17.43 -2.06
C PRO A 107 -3.15 18.22 -3.27
N ARG A 108 -2.31 18.95 -4.00
CA ARG A 108 -2.76 19.68 -5.20
C ARG A 108 -3.18 18.68 -6.28
N ASN A 109 -4.21 19.03 -7.08
CA ASN A 109 -4.56 18.26 -8.28
C ASN A 109 -3.30 18.04 -9.11
N PHE A 110 -3.07 16.80 -9.51
CA PHE A 110 -1.85 16.43 -10.21
C PHE A 110 -1.68 17.26 -11.48
N SER A 111 -0.43 17.66 -11.74
CA SER A 111 -0.04 18.24 -13.01
C SER A 111 1.21 17.54 -13.53
N ALA A 112 1.32 17.39 -14.86
CA ALA A 112 2.53 16.86 -15.47
C ALA A 112 3.77 17.75 -15.23
N HIS A 113 3.60 18.99 -14.74
CA HIS A 113 4.68 19.85 -14.28
C HIS A 113 5.30 19.39 -12.95
N PHE A 114 4.58 18.59 -12.18
CA PHE A 114 5.08 18.00 -10.94
C PHE A 114 6.00 16.81 -11.19
N VAL A 115 6.14 16.37 -12.44
CA VAL A 115 7.06 15.31 -12.84
C VAL A 115 8.39 15.92 -13.28
N HIS A 116 9.49 15.32 -12.84
CA HIS A 116 10.84 15.73 -13.18
C HIS A 116 11.02 15.74 -14.72
N PRO A 117 11.58 16.82 -15.32
CA PRO A 117 11.73 16.92 -16.77
C PRO A 117 12.46 15.73 -17.41
N ALA A 118 13.51 15.22 -16.74
CA ALA A 118 14.29 14.08 -17.23
C ALA A 118 13.53 12.74 -17.26
N THR A 119 12.36 12.65 -16.62
CA THR A 119 11.54 11.43 -16.61
C THR A 119 10.25 11.58 -17.41
N ARG A 120 10.20 12.54 -18.36
CA ARG A 120 9.05 12.77 -19.24
C ARG A 120 9.37 12.46 -20.71
N PRO A 121 8.51 11.72 -21.43
CA PRO A 121 7.36 10.96 -20.92
C PRO A 121 7.84 9.71 -20.14
N PRO A 122 7.17 9.35 -19.04
CA PRO A 122 7.47 8.11 -18.32
C PRO A 122 6.77 6.92 -18.96
N HIS A 123 7.31 5.73 -18.73
CA HIS A 123 6.64 4.46 -19.01
C HIS A 123 5.81 4.01 -17.81
N VAL A 124 6.34 4.19 -16.60
CA VAL A 124 5.69 3.76 -15.35
C VAL A 124 5.47 4.95 -14.42
N LEU A 125 4.24 5.11 -13.93
CA LEU A 125 3.91 5.99 -12.81
C LEU A 125 3.29 5.13 -11.71
N ALA A 126 3.79 5.20 -10.48
CA ALA A 126 3.33 4.33 -9.40
C ALA A 126 3.41 4.96 -7.99
N SER A 127 3.29 6.28 -7.87
CA SER A 127 3.38 7.00 -6.58
C SER A 127 2.09 7.73 -6.25
N HIS A 128 1.97 8.21 -5.00
CA HIS A 128 0.83 9.01 -4.57
C HIS A 128 0.73 10.30 -5.38
N LEU A 129 -0.48 10.63 -5.82
CA LEU A 129 -0.88 11.90 -6.42
C LEU A 129 -2.38 12.10 -6.20
N ARG A 130 -2.87 13.34 -6.36
CA ARG A 130 -4.31 13.59 -6.44
C ARG A 130 -4.74 13.48 -7.89
N PHE A 131 -5.58 12.49 -8.20
CA PHE A 131 -5.87 12.12 -9.59
C PHE A 131 -6.46 13.29 -10.39
N ASP A 132 -5.89 13.51 -11.57
CA ASP A 132 -6.43 14.38 -12.60
C ASP A 132 -6.33 13.63 -13.93
N ARG A 133 -7.49 13.27 -14.50
CA ARG A 133 -7.57 12.46 -15.72
C ARG A 133 -6.86 13.12 -16.90
N ALA A 134 -7.07 14.42 -17.09
CA ALA A 134 -6.57 15.13 -18.25
C ALA A 134 -5.04 15.27 -18.19
N GLU A 135 -4.51 15.63 -17.02
CA GLU A 135 -3.07 15.79 -16.83
C GLU A 135 -2.33 14.45 -16.91
N LEU A 136 -2.92 13.37 -16.37
CA LEU A 136 -2.33 12.04 -16.44
C LEU A 136 -2.34 11.47 -17.86
N GLN A 137 -3.44 11.63 -18.59
CA GLN A 137 -3.55 11.22 -20.01
C GLN A 137 -2.59 12.01 -20.91
N ARG A 138 -2.34 13.28 -20.60
CA ARG A 138 -1.38 14.11 -21.33
C ARG A 138 0.07 13.72 -21.05
N LEU A 139 0.37 13.23 -19.84
CA LEU A 139 1.71 12.81 -19.44
C LEU A 139 2.09 11.44 -20.00
N MET A 140 1.17 10.48 -19.92
CA MET A 140 1.44 9.07 -20.21
C MET A 140 1.36 8.78 -21.73
N PRO A 141 2.22 7.91 -22.28
CA PRO A 141 2.14 7.52 -23.68
C PRO A 141 0.80 6.86 -24.06
N PRO A 142 0.38 6.93 -25.34
CA PRO A 142 -0.79 6.20 -25.84
C PRO A 142 -0.70 4.70 -25.55
N GLY A 143 -1.82 4.07 -25.22
CA GLY A 143 -1.87 2.63 -24.88
C GLY A 143 -1.44 2.28 -23.43
N THR A 144 -1.17 3.29 -22.59
CA THR A 144 -0.92 3.09 -21.15
C THR A 144 -2.10 2.42 -20.47
N VAL A 145 -1.82 1.39 -19.67
CA VAL A 145 -2.82 0.73 -18.82
C VAL A 145 -2.92 1.47 -17.49
N TYR A 146 -4.14 1.87 -17.11
CA TYR A 146 -4.40 2.59 -15.86
C TYR A 146 -4.92 1.62 -14.80
N VAL A 147 -4.28 1.63 -13.64
CA VAL A 147 -4.62 0.76 -12.51
C VAL A 147 -4.69 1.60 -11.24
N THR A 148 -5.56 1.23 -10.32
CA THR A 148 -5.56 1.77 -8.96
C THR A 148 -5.79 0.63 -7.97
N ILE A 149 -5.70 0.92 -6.69
CA ILE A 149 -6.01 -0.02 -5.62
C ILE A 149 -6.91 0.67 -4.60
N LEU A 150 -7.91 -0.04 -4.10
CA LEU A 150 -8.78 0.41 -3.02
C LEU A 150 -8.67 -0.58 -1.86
N ARG A 151 -9.23 -0.17 -0.72
CA ARG A 151 -9.29 -0.95 0.51
C ARG A 151 -10.62 -0.71 1.19
N GLU A 152 -11.06 -1.66 2.00
CA GLU A 152 -12.20 -1.44 2.89
C GLU A 152 -11.98 -0.15 3.72
N PRO A 153 -12.91 0.83 3.67
CA PRO A 153 -12.70 2.15 4.24
C PRO A 153 -12.42 2.18 5.74
N ALA A 154 -13.06 1.34 6.55
CA ALA A 154 -12.84 1.35 8.01
C ALA A 154 -11.42 0.87 8.34
N ALA A 155 -10.99 -0.26 7.79
CA ALA A 155 -9.64 -0.81 7.98
C ALA A 155 -8.55 0.13 7.43
N MET A 156 -8.84 0.82 6.32
CA MET A 156 -7.95 1.87 5.80
C MET A 156 -7.87 3.06 6.77
N PHE A 157 -9.00 3.51 7.31
CA PHE A 157 -9.07 4.65 8.22
C PHE A 157 -8.28 4.41 9.52
N GLU A 158 -8.35 3.22 10.11
CA GLU A 158 -7.51 2.85 11.27
C GLU A 158 -6.01 3.06 10.96
N SER A 159 -5.58 2.65 9.77
CA SER A 159 -4.20 2.79 9.32
C SER A 159 -3.81 4.25 9.04
N LEU A 160 -4.72 5.06 8.49
CA LEU A 160 -4.53 6.49 8.31
C LEU A 160 -4.39 7.20 9.66
N PHE A 161 -5.33 6.94 10.57
CA PHE A 161 -5.35 7.52 11.90
C PHE A 161 -4.04 7.23 12.66
N SER A 162 -3.63 5.96 12.70
CA SER A 162 -2.40 5.55 13.37
C SER A 162 -1.15 6.18 12.73
N TYR A 163 -1.05 6.16 11.40
CA TYR A 163 0.14 6.62 10.69
C TYR A 163 0.30 8.15 10.70
N TYR A 164 -0.81 8.89 10.59
CA TYR A 164 -0.80 10.34 10.51
C TYR A 164 -1.15 11.03 11.85
N ASN A 165 -1.21 10.31 12.97
CA ASN A 165 -1.64 10.85 14.27
C ASN A 165 -0.88 12.12 14.73
N GLN A 166 0.41 12.24 14.38
CA GLN A 166 1.26 13.37 14.74
C GLN A 166 1.25 14.49 13.69
N TYR A 167 0.87 14.18 12.45
CA TYR A 167 0.98 15.08 11.30
C TYR A 167 -0.36 15.73 10.96
N CYS A 168 -1.44 14.96 10.95
CA CYS A 168 -2.79 15.44 10.69
C CYS A 168 -3.33 16.15 11.94
N PRO A 169 -3.64 17.46 11.89
CA PRO A 169 -4.17 18.19 13.04
C PRO A 169 -5.47 17.61 13.58
N ALA A 170 -6.34 17.07 12.72
CA ALA A 170 -7.57 16.41 13.13
C ALA A 170 -7.28 15.21 14.04
N PHE A 171 -6.28 14.39 13.72
CA PHE A 171 -5.90 13.25 14.56
C PHE A 171 -5.11 13.67 15.80
N ARG A 172 -4.22 14.66 15.67
CA ARG A 172 -3.36 15.13 16.77
C ARG A 172 -4.14 15.73 17.94
N ARG A 173 -5.31 16.32 17.69
CA ARG A 173 -6.19 16.88 18.74
C ARG A 173 -6.86 15.82 19.59
N VAL A 174 -6.90 14.59 19.12
CA VAL A 174 -7.62 13.53 19.79
C VAL A 174 -6.88 13.13 21.06
N PRO A 175 -7.54 13.17 22.23
CA PRO A 175 -6.90 12.85 23.49
C PRO A 175 -6.36 11.42 23.46
N ASN A 176 -5.13 11.24 23.94
CA ASN A 176 -4.43 9.96 24.01
C ASN A 176 -4.30 9.23 22.67
N ALA A 177 -4.42 9.92 21.54
CA ALA A 177 -4.49 9.30 20.20
C ALA A 177 -5.50 8.14 20.14
N SER A 178 -6.65 8.29 20.80
CA SER A 178 -7.69 7.25 20.83
C SER A 178 -8.57 7.32 19.59
N LEU A 179 -8.46 6.33 18.71
CA LEU A 179 -9.34 6.20 17.55
C LEU A 179 -10.83 6.19 17.97
N GLU A 180 -11.16 5.49 19.05
CA GLU A 180 -12.53 5.46 19.57
C GLU A 180 -13.03 6.86 19.95
N ALA A 181 -12.19 7.68 20.57
CA ALA A 181 -12.54 9.05 20.91
C ALA A 181 -12.79 9.91 19.66
N PHE A 182 -12.02 9.69 18.58
CA PHE A 182 -12.27 10.34 17.29
C PHE A 182 -13.62 9.90 16.71
N LEU A 183 -13.88 8.60 16.62
CA LEU A 183 -15.09 8.05 15.99
C LEU A 183 -16.39 8.42 16.72
N ARG A 184 -16.33 8.65 18.04
CA ARG A 184 -17.49 9.11 18.82
C ARG A 184 -17.92 10.54 18.48
N ALA A 185 -16.99 11.40 18.09
CA ALA A 185 -17.27 12.81 17.83
C ALA A 185 -16.31 13.40 16.78
N PRO A 186 -16.34 12.91 15.51
CA PRO A 186 -15.37 13.30 14.49
C PRO A 186 -15.38 14.82 14.23
N GLU A 187 -16.56 15.44 14.26
CA GLU A 187 -16.74 16.89 14.04
C GLU A 187 -16.12 17.76 15.15
N ALA A 188 -15.80 17.20 16.31
CA ALA A 188 -15.07 17.93 17.35
C ALA A 188 -13.58 18.15 16.98
N TYR A 189 -13.05 17.32 16.07
CA TYR A 189 -11.64 17.28 15.73
C TYR A 189 -11.36 17.67 14.27
N TYR A 190 -12.23 17.23 13.35
CA TYR A 190 -12.12 17.50 11.93
C TYR A 190 -12.45 18.95 11.60
N ARG A 191 -11.66 19.56 10.71
CA ARG A 191 -11.93 20.88 10.14
C ARG A 191 -11.55 20.88 8.68
N ALA A 192 -12.50 21.21 7.81
CA ALA A 192 -12.29 21.30 6.37
C ALA A 192 -11.17 22.32 6.05
N GLY A 193 -10.34 21.99 5.06
CA GLY A 193 -9.29 22.88 4.57
C GLY A 193 -8.03 23.00 5.44
N GLU A 194 -7.99 22.37 6.63
CA GLU A 194 -6.75 22.29 7.39
C GLU A 194 -5.70 21.43 6.67
N HIS A 195 -4.43 21.70 6.97
CA HIS A 195 -3.32 20.89 6.47
C HIS A 195 -3.54 19.41 6.79
N PHE A 196 -3.41 18.53 5.79
CA PHE A 196 -3.65 17.09 5.91
C PHE A 196 -5.08 16.65 6.31
N ALA A 197 -6.09 17.53 6.21
CA ALA A 197 -7.48 17.19 6.53
C ALA A 197 -8.04 16.05 5.64
N MET A 198 -7.58 15.92 4.40
CA MET A 198 -8.03 14.86 3.49
C MET A 198 -7.77 13.43 3.99
N PHE A 199 -6.81 13.23 4.91
CA PHE A 199 -6.59 11.92 5.53
C PHE A 199 -7.66 11.56 6.57
N ALA A 200 -8.39 12.55 7.07
CA ALA A 200 -9.40 12.37 8.12
C ALA A 200 -10.83 12.26 7.58
N HIS A 201 -11.07 12.56 6.30
CA HIS A 201 -12.41 12.58 5.71
C HIS A 201 -12.37 12.15 4.24
N ASN A 202 -13.03 11.03 3.91
CA ASN A 202 -13.20 10.48 2.56
C ASN A 202 -11.93 10.43 1.68
N THR A 203 -10.81 9.96 2.25
CA THR A 203 -9.48 9.97 1.60
C THR A 203 -9.44 9.27 0.25
N LEU A 204 -10.16 8.15 0.06
CA LEU A 204 -10.20 7.47 -1.25
C LEU A 204 -10.84 8.33 -2.33
N ALA A 205 -11.96 9.00 -2.00
CA ALA A 205 -12.59 9.94 -2.93
C ALA A 205 -11.63 11.09 -3.27
N TYR A 206 -10.89 11.59 -2.28
CA TYR A 206 -9.89 12.63 -2.47
C TYR A 206 -8.75 12.21 -3.40
N ASP A 207 -8.15 11.04 -3.15
CA ASP A 207 -7.05 10.50 -3.96
C ASP A 207 -7.48 10.26 -5.41
N LEU A 208 -8.74 9.85 -5.62
CA LEU A 208 -9.39 9.69 -6.93
C LEU A 208 -9.78 11.01 -7.59
N GLY A 209 -9.37 12.17 -7.05
CA GLY A 209 -9.61 13.48 -7.65
C GLY A 209 -10.98 14.08 -7.30
N GLY A 210 -11.74 13.41 -6.44
CA GLY A 210 -13.02 13.88 -5.93
C GLY A 210 -12.91 15.02 -4.91
N ASP A 211 -14.07 15.57 -4.59
CA ASP A 211 -14.30 16.44 -3.45
C ASP A 211 -14.72 15.57 -2.26
N ASN A 212 -13.86 15.50 -1.26
CA ASN A 212 -14.05 14.67 -0.09
C ASN A 212 -15.05 15.27 0.92
N GLU A 213 -15.45 16.53 0.74
CA GLU A 213 -16.42 17.22 1.59
C GLU A 213 -17.87 16.98 1.17
N ARG A 214 -18.11 16.43 -0.04
CA ARG A 214 -19.46 16.12 -0.52
C ARG A 214 -19.97 14.84 0.14
N SER A 215 -21.09 14.98 0.85
CA SER A 215 -21.81 13.88 1.47
C SER A 215 -22.51 13.02 0.41
N PRO A 216 -22.28 11.70 0.38
CA PRO A 216 -23.03 10.78 -0.48
C PRO A 216 -24.54 10.79 -0.27
N ARG A 217 -25.00 11.16 0.94
CA ARG A 217 -26.44 11.20 1.28
C ARG A 217 -27.14 12.35 0.58
N ASP A 218 -26.43 13.44 0.37
CA ASP A 218 -26.97 14.69 -0.15
C ASP A 218 -26.70 14.85 -1.66
N ASP A 219 -25.82 14.00 -2.23
CA ASP A 219 -25.29 14.18 -3.58
C ASP A 219 -25.06 12.86 -4.35
N ALA A 220 -26.13 12.09 -4.53
CA ALA A 220 -26.08 10.83 -5.25
C ALA A 220 -25.57 10.97 -6.70
N ALA A 221 -25.89 12.09 -7.37
CA ALA A 221 -25.45 12.36 -8.73
C ALA A 221 -23.93 12.55 -8.81
N TYR A 222 -23.34 13.24 -7.84
CA TYR A 222 -21.89 13.35 -7.73
C TYR A 222 -21.20 12.00 -7.54
N LEU A 223 -21.69 11.19 -6.60
CA LEU A 223 -21.11 9.88 -6.34
C LEU A 223 -21.19 8.98 -7.58
N ALA A 224 -22.34 8.93 -8.25
CA ALA A 224 -22.50 8.17 -9.49
C ALA A 224 -21.55 8.67 -10.59
N GLY A 225 -21.34 9.99 -10.69
CA GLY A 225 -20.38 10.58 -11.61
C GLY A 225 -18.93 10.19 -11.32
N LEU A 226 -18.53 10.17 -10.05
CA LEU A 226 -17.20 9.74 -9.63
C LEU A 226 -16.97 8.26 -9.91
N ILE A 227 -17.94 7.40 -9.58
CA ILE A 227 -17.86 5.95 -9.86
C ILE A 227 -17.70 5.71 -11.36
N ARG A 228 -18.53 6.33 -12.20
CA ARG A 228 -18.41 6.22 -13.67
C ARG A 228 -17.03 6.68 -14.16
N GLN A 229 -16.48 7.76 -13.59
CA GLN A 229 -15.14 8.21 -13.97
C GLN A 229 -14.06 7.16 -13.65
N VAL A 230 -14.16 6.50 -12.50
CA VAL A 230 -13.25 5.42 -12.12
C VAL A 230 -13.37 4.24 -13.07
N GLU A 231 -14.60 3.80 -13.36
CA GLU A 231 -14.88 2.69 -14.28
C GLU A 231 -14.39 2.96 -15.72
N GLU A 232 -14.48 4.21 -16.18
CA GLU A 232 -14.01 4.60 -17.52
C GLU A 232 -12.49 4.69 -17.64
N VAL A 233 -11.80 5.06 -16.56
CA VAL A 233 -10.36 5.33 -16.60
C VAL A 233 -9.56 4.07 -16.30
N PHE A 234 -9.88 3.39 -15.20
CA PHE A 234 -9.03 2.32 -14.66
C PHE A 234 -9.43 0.98 -15.26
N SER A 235 -8.51 0.36 -15.99
CA SER A 235 -8.68 -0.99 -16.53
C SER A 235 -8.73 -2.06 -15.45
N LEU A 236 -8.18 -1.76 -14.26
CA LEU A 236 -8.30 -2.59 -13.07
C LEU A 236 -8.31 -1.71 -11.81
N VAL A 237 -9.28 -1.98 -10.95
CA VAL A 237 -9.32 -1.49 -9.56
C VAL A 237 -9.01 -2.68 -8.67
N MET A 238 -7.78 -2.74 -8.16
CA MET A 238 -7.33 -3.79 -7.24
C MET A 238 -8.01 -3.59 -5.88
N ILE A 239 -8.21 -4.67 -5.12
CA ILE A 239 -8.77 -4.62 -3.76
C ILE A 239 -7.75 -5.21 -2.78
N ALA A 240 -7.35 -4.43 -1.77
CA ALA A 240 -6.33 -4.84 -0.82
C ALA A 240 -6.71 -6.08 -0.01
N GLU A 241 -8.01 -6.31 0.26
CA GLU A 241 -8.51 -7.52 0.92
C GLU A 241 -8.42 -8.77 0.03
N TYR A 242 -8.28 -8.60 -1.29
CA TYR A 242 -8.11 -9.67 -2.30
C TYR A 242 -6.81 -9.43 -3.08
N PHE A 243 -5.72 -9.21 -2.35
CA PHE A 243 -4.47 -8.73 -2.94
C PHE A 243 -3.88 -9.74 -3.92
N ASP A 244 -3.88 -11.03 -3.57
CA ASP A 244 -3.31 -12.09 -4.41
C ASP A 244 -4.12 -12.27 -5.71
N GLU A 245 -5.45 -12.26 -5.62
CA GLU A 245 -6.33 -12.28 -6.78
C GLU A 245 -6.15 -11.04 -7.64
N SER A 246 -6.01 -9.87 -7.01
CA SER A 246 -5.73 -8.61 -7.70
C SER A 246 -4.40 -8.67 -8.46
N LEU A 247 -3.37 -9.31 -7.92
CA LEU A 247 -2.10 -9.54 -8.62
C LEU A 247 -2.25 -10.51 -9.80
N VAL A 248 -3.07 -11.56 -9.67
CA VAL A 248 -3.38 -12.46 -10.79
C VAL A 248 -4.07 -11.70 -11.93
N LEU A 249 -5.03 -10.82 -11.60
CA LEU A 249 -5.70 -9.96 -12.58
C LEU A 249 -4.73 -8.95 -13.21
N LEU A 250 -3.88 -8.30 -12.41
CA LEU A 250 -2.88 -7.36 -12.88
C LEU A 250 -1.91 -8.02 -13.86
N ARG A 251 -1.37 -9.19 -13.51
CA ARG A 251 -0.49 -9.98 -14.37
C ARG A 251 -1.14 -10.29 -15.72
N ARG A 252 -2.38 -10.79 -15.70
CA ARG A 252 -3.14 -11.13 -16.91
C ARG A 252 -3.47 -9.91 -17.76
N LEU A 253 -3.81 -8.78 -17.13
CA LEU A 253 -4.08 -7.50 -17.79
C LEU A 253 -2.83 -6.98 -18.51
N LEU A 254 -1.68 -7.02 -17.85
CA LEU A 254 -0.42 -6.52 -18.39
C LEU A 254 0.31 -7.52 -19.31
N ALA A 255 -0.22 -8.73 -19.43
CA ALA A 255 0.42 -9.84 -20.13
C ALA A 255 1.84 -10.15 -19.60
N TRP A 256 2.06 -9.96 -18.30
CA TRP A 256 3.31 -10.26 -17.62
C TRP A 256 3.39 -11.73 -17.21
N ASP A 257 4.61 -12.20 -16.93
CA ASP A 257 4.86 -13.51 -16.33
C ASP A 257 4.97 -13.41 -14.80
N LEU A 258 5.34 -14.51 -14.12
CA LEU A 258 5.50 -14.55 -12.66
C LEU A 258 6.86 -14.04 -12.18
N ASP A 259 7.84 -13.98 -13.08
CA ASP A 259 9.20 -13.52 -12.76
C ASP A 259 9.31 -11.98 -12.89
N ASP A 260 8.42 -11.37 -13.70
CA ASP A 260 8.26 -9.94 -13.90
C ASP A 260 7.98 -9.13 -12.61
#